data_AF-A0A347VP26-F1
#
_entry.id   AF-A0A347VP26-F1
#
_cell.length_a   1.000
_cell.length_b   1.000
_cell.length_c   1.000
_cell.angle_alpha   90.00
_cell.angle_beta   90.00
_cell.angle_gamma   90.00
#
_symmetry.space_group_name_H-M   'P 1'
#
loop_
_entity.id
_entity.type
_entity.pdbx_description
1 polymer ?
#
loop_
_entity_poly.entity_id
_entity_poly.type
_entity_poly.pdbx_seq_one_letter_code
_entity_poly.pdbx_strand_id
1 'polypeptide(L)'
;MNLALKIHIIKKNKKIATDSIILTFDRIIKSEKINIMTEITNSDICNDLGLYINKNDLESLRKDKEFFNTIKDFLGEFIESIKKTIDKTEKEMLSEKELLNFFANNKEIALKIKSYLDIDLAHIKTHRPDIVESWEYYKEFERICERF
;
A
#
# COMPACT_ATOMS: atom_id res chain seq x y z
N MET A 1 9.50 -5.73 4.42
CA MET A 1 9.48 -5.93 2.95
C MET A 1 9.50 -4.54 2.31
N ASN A 2 10.56 -4.19 1.59
CA ASN A 2 10.76 -2.86 1.02
C ASN A 2 10.16 -2.84 -0.40
N LEU A 3 9.01 -2.20 -0.59
CA LEU A 3 8.24 -2.24 -1.85
C LEU A 3 8.35 -0.91 -2.61
N ALA A 4 9.57 -0.39 -2.75
CA ALA A 4 9.82 0.82 -3.51
C ALA A 4 9.86 0.51 -5.02
N LEU A 5 8.94 1.08 -5.80
CA LEU A 5 8.96 1.01 -7.26
C LEU A 5 9.80 2.15 -7.83
N LYS A 6 10.81 1.83 -8.64
CA LYS A 6 11.64 2.83 -9.33
C LYS A 6 11.18 2.98 -10.78
N ILE A 7 10.82 4.20 -11.15
CA ILE A 7 10.41 4.55 -12.52
C ILE A 7 11.57 5.30 -13.17
N HIS A 8 12.10 4.75 -14.26
CA HIS A 8 13.15 5.35 -15.05
C HIS A 8 12.55 6.14 -16.20
N ILE A 9 12.68 7.45 -16.16
CA ILE A 9 12.25 8.34 -17.23
C ILE A 9 13.47 8.68 -18.08
N ILE A 10 13.39 8.36 -19.38
CA ILE A 10 14.47 8.58 -20.34
C ILE A 10 13.99 9.56 -21.39
N LYS A 11 14.64 10.72 -21.47
CA LYS A 11 14.45 11.66 -22.57
C LYS A 11 15.39 11.29 -23.72
N LYS A 12 14.84 10.81 -24.84
CA LYS A 12 15.64 10.56 -26.06
C LYS A 12 15.73 11.84 -26.90
N ASN A 13 16.80 12.62 -26.71
CA ASN A 13 17.16 13.66 -27.67
C ASN A 13 18.06 13.09 -28.79
N LYS A 14 17.86 13.55 -30.04
CA LYS A 14 18.73 13.23 -31.18
C LYS A 14 20.13 13.79 -30.91
N LYS A 15 21.09 12.91 -30.62
CA LYS A 15 22.52 13.14 -30.26
C LYS A 15 22.78 13.40 -28.76
N ILE A 16 23.15 12.31 -28.06
CA ILE A 16 24.00 12.23 -26.85
C ILE A 16 23.31 12.48 -25.49
N ALA A 17 23.67 11.60 -24.55
CA ALA A 17 23.33 11.48 -23.12
C ALA A 17 21.85 11.18 -22.77
N THR A 18 21.56 9.91 -22.46
CA THR A 18 20.35 9.51 -21.72
C THR A 18 20.57 9.78 -20.23
N ASP A 19 20.39 11.03 -19.80
CA ASP A 19 20.26 11.32 -18.38
C ASP A 19 18.92 10.73 -17.92
N SER A 20 18.98 9.62 -17.19
CA SER A 20 17.79 8.97 -16.65
C SER A 20 17.36 9.67 -15.37
N ILE A 21 16.13 10.16 -15.33
CA ILE A 21 15.52 10.67 -14.10
C ILE A 21 14.87 9.49 -13.39
N ILE A 22 15.17 9.34 -12.11
CA ILE A 22 14.63 8.26 -11.27
C ILE A 22 13.57 8.83 -10.36
N LEU A 23 12.33 8.41 -10.58
CA LEU A 23 11.25 8.59 -9.62
C LEU A 23 11.13 7.35 -8.75
N THR A 24 10.91 7.54 -7.46
CA THR A 24 10.69 6.44 -6.51
C THR A 24 9.28 6.55 -5.97
N PHE A 25 8.43 5.57 -6.26
CA PHE A 25 7.11 5.45 -5.69
C PHE A 25 7.18 4.51 -4.49
N ASP A 26 6.84 5.01 -3.30
CA ASP A 26 7.03 4.30 -2.04
C ASP A 26 6.02 4.80 -0.99
N ARG A 27 5.99 4.15 0.18
CA ARG A 27 5.24 4.65 1.34
C ARG A 27 5.72 6.03 1.77
N ILE A 28 4.86 6.77 2.46
CA ILE A 28 5.27 8.04 3.06
C ILE A 28 6.36 7.79 4.10
N ILE A 29 7.55 8.33 3.82
CA ILE A 29 8.73 8.22 4.66
C ILE A 29 9.41 9.58 4.74
N LYS A 30 10.14 9.81 5.83
CA LYS A 30 11.04 10.96 5.91
C LYS A 30 12.20 10.73 4.95
N SER A 31 12.24 11.49 3.85
CA SER A 31 13.24 11.37 2.80
C SER A 31 13.93 12.71 2.56
N GLU A 32 15.20 12.66 2.16
CA GLU A 32 15.92 13.83 1.62
C GLU A 32 15.43 14.21 0.22
N LYS A 33 14.73 13.29 -0.46
CA LYS A 33 14.10 13.51 -1.77
C LYS A 33 12.81 14.31 -1.62
N ILE A 34 12.48 15.05 -2.68
CA ILE A 34 11.26 15.86 -2.73
C ILE A 34 10.09 14.95 -3.10
N ASN A 35 9.03 14.98 -2.30
CA ASN A 35 7.76 14.35 -2.65
C ASN A 35 6.97 15.27 -3.59
N ILE A 36 6.71 14.81 -4.81
CA ILE A 36 5.96 15.55 -5.83
C ILE A 36 4.56 14.97 -6.08
N MET A 37 4.11 14.01 -5.25
CA MET A 37 2.84 13.30 -5.44
C MET A 37 1.64 14.26 -5.63
N THR A 38 1.59 15.33 -4.84
CA THR A 38 0.53 16.36 -4.90
C THR A 38 0.60 17.25 -6.13
N GLU A 39 1.72 17.27 -6.86
CA GLU A 39 1.81 17.92 -8.17
C GLU A 39 1.19 17.06 -9.29
N ILE A 40 0.90 15.77 -8.99
CA ILE A 40 0.37 14.79 -9.95
C ILE A 40 -1.12 14.49 -9.68
N THR A 41 -1.48 14.24 -8.42
CA THR A 41 -2.84 13.87 -8.03
C THR A 41 -3.22 14.40 -6.65
N ASN A 42 -4.51 14.59 -6.43
CA ASN A 42 -5.11 14.99 -5.14
C ASN A 42 -5.92 13.86 -4.49
N SER A 43 -5.80 12.61 -4.96
CA SER A 43 -6.52 11.49 -4.37
C SER A 43 -6.00 11.12 -2.98
N ASP A 44 -6.84 10.47 -2.19
CA ASP A 44 -6.55 9.91 -0.86
C ASP A 44 -5.33 8.97 -0.80
N ILE A 45 -4.91 8.36 -1.91
CA ILE A 45 -3.69 7.55 -2.00
C ILE A 45 -2.43 8.30 -1.53
N CYS A 46 -2.46 9.64 -1.58
CA CYS A 46 -1.41 10.53 -1.07
C CYS A 46 -1.26 10.50 0.45
N ASN A 47 -2.16 9.85 1.19
CA ASN A 47 -2.07 9.67 2.64
C ASN A 47 -1.11 8.52 3.02
N ASP A 48 -0.90 7.57 2.11
CA ASP A 48 -0.11 6.37 2.38
C ASP A 48 1.14 6.28 1.48
N LEU A 49 1.08 6.86 0.29
CA LEU A 49 2.11 6.76 -0.75
C LEU A 49 2.65 8.13 -1.16
N GLY A 50 3.92 8.14 -1.56
CA GLY A 50 4.63 9.31 -2.06
C GLY A 50 5.40 8.99 -3.34
N LEU A 51 5.64 10.03 -4.13
CA LEU A 51 6.44 9.96 -5.35
C LEU A 51 7.63 10.89 -5.19
N TYR A 52 8.81 10.30 -5.06
CA TYR A 52 10.04 10.99 -4.67
C TYR A 52 11.00 11.18 -5.83
N ILE A 53 11.58 12.37 -5.91
CA ILE A 53 12.58 12.76 -6.90
C ILE A 53 13.73 13.52 -6.23
N ASN A 54 14.95 13.40 -6.77
CA ASN A 54 16.05 14.23 -6.31
C ASN A 54 15.82 15.69 -6.73
N LYS A 55 16.25 16.63 -5.89
CA LYS A 55 16.11 18.07 -6.15
C LYS A 55 16.68 18.49 -7.52
N ASN A 56 17.89 18.05 -7.85
CA ASN A 56 18.55 18.43 -9.11
C ASN A 56 17.80 17.91 -10.35
N ASP A 57 17.22 16.70 -10.25
CA ASP A 57 16.43 16.09 -11.32
C ASP A 57 15.10 16.83 -11.51
N LEU A 58 14.46 17.24 -10.41
CA LEU A 58 13.23 18.05 -10.45
C LEU A 58 13.47 19.42 -11.08
N GLU A 59 14.54 20.11 -10.69
CA GLU A 59 14.93 21.38 -11.30
C GLU A 59 15.22 21.23 -12.81
N SER A 60 15.80 20.10 -13.22
CA SER A 60 16.03 19.80 -14.63
C SER A 60 14.73 19.51 -15.40
N LEU A 61 13.79 18.78 -14.80
CA LEU A 61 12.46 18.56 -15.37
C LEU A 61 11.69 19.86 -15.57
N ARG A 62 11.70 20.74 -14.57
CA ARG A 62 10.95 22.01 -14.60
C ARG A 62 11.42 22.98 -15.68
N LYS A 63 12.65 22.83 -16.19
CA LYS A 63 13.16 23.60 -17.33
C LYS A 63 12.44 23.25 -18.64
N ASP A 64 11.99 22.01 -18.78
CA ASP A 64 11.23 21.55 -19.94
C ASP A 64 9.77 21.29 -19.54
N LYS A 65 8.96 22.35 -19.61
CA LYS A 65 7.56 22.32 -19.18
C LYS A 65 6.72 21.34 -19.99
N GLU A 66 6.96 21.21 -21.29
CA GLU A 66 6.20 20.29 -22.15
C GLU A 66 6.51 18.85 -21.77
N PHE A 67 7.79 18.49 -21.66
CA PHE A 67 8.18 17.15 -21.25
C PHE A 67 7.69 16.82 -19.84
N PHE A 68 7.79 17.77 -18.92
CA PHE A 68 7.31 17.57 -17.56
C PHE A 68 5.79 17.42 -17.49
N ASN A 69 5.02 18.17 -18.28
CA ASN A 69 3.57 17.97 -18.36
C ASN A 69 3.22 16.56 -18.88
N THR A 70 3.87 16.08 -19.94
CA THR A 70 3.69 14.71 -20.45
C THR A 70 3.97 13.65 -19.37
N ILE A 71 5.00 13.87 -18.55
CA ILE A 71 5.32 12.99 -17.42
C ILE A 71 4.21 13.02 -16.37
N LYS A 72 3.70 14.21 -16.02
CA LYS A 72 2.61 14.34 -15.06
C LYS A 72 1.34 13.65 -15.54
N ASP A 73 1.00 13.78 -16.81
CA ASP A 73 -0.18 13.12 -17.39
C ASP A 73 -0.03 11.58 -17.30
N PHE A 74 1.12 11.05 -17.73
CA PHE A 74 1.42 9.61 -17.61
C PHE A 74 1.35 9.12 -16.16
N LEU A 75 1.97 9.84 -15.22
CA LEU A 75 1.97 9.46 -13.81
C LEU A 75 0.56 9.56 -13.21
N GLY A 76 -0.24 10.53 -13.65
CA GLY A 76 -1.65 10.68 -13.24
C GLY A 76 -2.46 9.44 -13.62
N GLU A 77 -2.41 9.03 -14.89
CA GLU A 77 -3.10 7.82 -15.37
C GLU A 77 -2.61 6.56 -14.66
N PHE A 78 -1.31 6.46 -14.42
CA PHE A 78 -0.70 5.34 -13.70
C PHE A 78 -1.19 5.25 -12.25
N ILE A 79 -1.17 6.36 -11.51
CA ILE A 79 -1.63 6.41 -10.12
C ILE A 79 -3.14 6.15 -10.03
N GLU A 80 -3.93 6.68 -10.96
CA GLU A 80 -5.36 6.41 -11.01
C GLU A 80 -5.65 4.91 -11.21
N SER A 81 -4.87 4.24 -12.06
CA SER A 81 -4.98 2.80 -12.29
C SER A 81 -4.63 1.98 -11.04
N ILE A 82 -3.61 2.40 -10.28
CA ILE A 82 -3.29 1.81 -8.97
C ILE A 82 -4.47 1.98 -8.02
N LYS A 83 -4.99 3.21 -7.88
CA LYS A 83 -6.13 3.48 -7.00
C LYS A 83 -7.35 2.63 -7.35
N LYS A 84 -7.72 2.55 -8.62
CA LYS A 84 -8.84 1.68 -9.06
C LYS A 84 -8.64 0.21 -8.66
N THR A 85 -7.41 -0.27 -8.71
CA THR A 85 -7.07 -1.65 -8.33
C THR A 85 -7.17 -1.85 -6.83
N ILE A 86 -6.69 -0.88 -6.03
CA ILE A 86 -6.84 -0.88 -4.56
C ILE A 86 -8.32 -0.85 -4.19
N ASP A 87 -9.07 0.15 -4.68
CA ASP A 87 -10.49 0.33 -4.37
C ASP A 87 -11.31 -0.91 -4.76
N LYS A 88 -10.97 -1.58 -5.88
CA LYS A 88 -11.62 -2.82 -6.30
C LYS A 88 -11.29 -3.98 -5.35
N THR A 89 -10.01 -4.13 -5.00
CA THR A 89 -9.56 -5.20 -4.10
C THR A 89 -10.20 -5.04 -2.72
N GLU A 90 -10.27 -3.82 -2.20
CA GLU A 90 -10.93 -3.52 -0.93
C GLU A 90 -12.44 -3.82 -0.95
N LYS A 91 -13.11 -3.57 -2.08
CA LYS A 91 -14.53 -3.94 -2.25
C LYS A 91 -14.76 -5.45 -2.33
N GLU A 92 -13.78 -6.19 -2.85
CA GLU A 92 -13.84 -7.66 -2.98
C GLU A 92 -13.30 -8.38 -1.74
N MET A 93 -12.61 -7.66 -0.84
CA MET A 93 -12.15 -8.21 0.44
C MET A 93 -13.35 -8.51 1.33
N LEU A 94 -13.32 -9.69 1.94
CA LEU A 94 -14.30 -10.04 2.97
C LEU A 94 -14.19 -9.05 4.11
N SER A 95 -15.31 -8.40 4.45
CA SER A 95 -15.42 -7.70 5.72
C SER A 95 -15.19 -8.68 6.87
N GLU A 96 -14.83 -8.17 8.04
CA GLU A 96 -14.60 -8.99 9.22
C GLU A 96 -15.84 -9.83 9.56
N LYS A 97 -17.05 -9.29 9.33
CA LYS A 97 -18.31 -10.01 9.51
C LYS A 97 -18.49 -11.15 8.51
N GLU A 98 -18.16 -10.94 7.24
CA GLU A 98 -18.24 -11.97 6.21
C GLU A 98 -17.22 -13.07 6.46
N LEU A 99 -16.01 -12.71 6.92
CA LEU A 99 -14.98 -13.66 7.32
C LEU A 99 -15.42 -14.51 8.54
N LEU A 100 -16.01 -13.89 9.57
CA LEU A 100 -16.57 -14.62 10.71
C LEU A 100 -17.70 -15.54 10.29
N ASN A 101 -18.61 -15.09 9.41
CA ASN A 101 -19.66 -15.93 8.87
C ASN A 101 -19.09 -17.11 8.07
N PHE A 102 -18.03 -16.87 7.29
CA PHE A 102 -17.31 -17.95 6.60
C PHE A 102 -16.77 -18.98 7.60
N PHE A 103 -16.10 -18.56 8.68
CA PHE A 103 -15.61 -19.48 9.71
C PHE A 103 -16.74 -20.23 10.42
N ALA A 104 -17.86 -19.57 10.72
CA ALA A 104 -19.04 -20.18 11.34
C ALA A 104 -19.63 -21.32 10.50
N ASN A 105 -19.47 -21.26 9.18
CA ASN A 105 -19.95 -22.28 8.25
C ASN A 105 -18.87 -23.30 7.84
N ASN A 106 -17.61 -23.13 8.26
CA ASN A 106 -16.48 -23.96 7.82
C ASN A 106 -15.60 -24.39 9.02
N LYS A 107 -16.11 -25.34 9.81
CA LYS A 107 -15.47 -25.85 11.04
C LYS A 107 -14.00 -26.21 10.88
N GLU A 108 -13.65 -27.01 9.88
CA GLU A 108 -12.27 -27.48 9.69
C GLU A 108 -11.29 -26.32 9.45
N ILE A 109 -11.70 -25.35 8.64
CA ILE A 109 -10.88 -24.17 8.33
C ILE A 109 -10.75 -23.28 9.56
N ALA A 110 -11.85 -23.04 10.28
CA ALA A 110 -11.85 -22.24 11.50
C ALA A 110 -10.90 -22.83 12.56
N LEU A 111 -11.00 -24.13 12.84
CA LEU A 111 -10.14 -24.79 13.82
C LEU A 111 -8.66 -24.83 13.38
N LYS A 112 -8.39 -24.99 12.07
CA LYS A 112 -7.03 -24.91 11.53
C LYS A 112 -6.43 -23.52 11.74
N ILE A 113 -7.16 -22.45 11.40
CA ILE A 113 -6.71 -21.07 11.64
C ILE A 113 -6.50 -20.81 13.13
N LYS A 114 -7.43 -21.26 13.98
CA LYS A 114 -7.29 -21.14 15.44
C LYS A 114 -5.99 -21.78 15.93
N SER A 115 -5.64 -22.95 15.43
CA SER A 115 -4.40 -23.64 15.85
C SER A 115 -3.13 -22.84 15.56
N TYR A 116 -3.10 -22.09 14.44
CA TYR A 116 -1.97 -21.19 14.14
C TYR A 116 -1.98 -19.96 15.06
N LEU A 117 -3.15 -19.34 15.23
CA LEU A 117 -3.29 -18.14 16.06
C LEU A 117 -3.02 -18.42 17.55
N ASP A 118 -3.39 -19.60 18.06
CA ASP A 118 -3.10 -19.98 19.45
C ASP A 118 -1.59 -20.01 19.73
N ILE A 119 -0.78 -20.40 18.74
CA ILE A 119 0.69 -20.40 18.82
C ILE A 119 1.21 -18.96 18.71
N ASP A 120 0.83 -18.25 17.64
CA ASP A 120 1.36 -16.92 17.34
C ASP A 120 1.00 -15.89 18.42
N LEU A 121 -0.18 -16.03 19.03
CA LEU A 121 -0.69 -15.10 20.04
C LEU A 121 -0.35 -15.49 21.48
N ALA A 122 0.25 -16.66 21.73
CA ALA A 122 0.52 -17.15 23.08
C ALA A 122 1.29 -16.13 23.95
N HIS A 123 2.32 -15.50 23.38
CA HIS A 123 3.13 -14.52 24.08
C HIS A 123 2.34 -13.25 24.40
N ILE A 124 1.52 -12.76 23.46
CA ILE A 124 0.72 -11.55 23.64
C ILE A 124 -0.39 -11.79 24.65
N LYS A 125 -1.10 -12.94 24.58
CA LYS A 125 -2.12 -13.33 25.56
C LYS A 125 -1.54 -13.40 26.98
N THR A 126 -0.29 -13.84 27.12
CA THR A 126 0.37 -13.94 28.44
C THR A 126 0.78 -12.58 29.00
N HIS A 127 1.41 -11.72 28.19
CA HIS A 127 2.03 -10.49 28.70
C HIS A 127 1.18 -9.24 28.53
N ARG A 128 0.26 -9.24 27.56
CA ARG A 128 -0.62 -8.13 27.19
C ARG A 128 -2.02 -8.62 26.80
N PRO A 129 -2.72 -9.33 27.72
CA PRO A 129 -4.08 -9.81 27.45
C PRO A 129 -5.04 -8.66 27.15
N ASP A 130 -4.79 -7.46 27.67
CA ASP A 130 -5.54 -6.23 27.40
C ASP A 130 -5.60 -5.88 25.91
N ILE A 131 -4.53 -6.18 25.15
CA ILE A 131 -4.51 -5.96 23.70
C ILE A 131 -5.47 -6.94 23.00
N VAL A 132 -5.42 -8.21 23.36
CA VAL A 132 -6.27 -9.24 22.75
C VAL A 132 -7.74 -9.01 23.13
N GLU A 133 -8.01 -8.56 24.35
CA GLU A 133 -9.34 -8.17 24.79
C GLU A 133 -9.93 -7.01 23.96
N SER A 134 -9.10 -6.14 23.39
CA SER A 134 -9.57 -5.06 22.50
C SER A 134 -9.98 -5.54 21.10
N TRP A 135 -9.67 -6.79 20.72
CA TRP A 135 -9.94 -7.31 19.39
C TRP A 135 -11.32 -7.94 19.28
N GLU A 136 -12.35 -7.11 19.07
CA GLU A 136 -13.76 -7.52 19.04
C GLU A 136 -14.04 -8.70 18.08
N TYR A 137 -13.51 -8.64 16.85
CA TYR A 137 -13.72 -9.69 15.85
C TYR A 137 -12.97 -10.99 16.19
N TYR A 138 -11.79 -10.90 16.81
CA TYR A 138 -11.07 -12.10 17.23
C TYR A 138 -11.80 -12.84 18.36
N LYS A 139 -12.39 -12.11 19.31
CA LYS A 139 -13.21 -12.72 20.37
C LYS A 139 -14.43 -13.44 19.82
N GLU A 140 -15.08 -12.87 18.80
CA GLU A 140 -16.20 -13.56 18.15
C GLU A 140 -15.74 -14.80 17.36
N PHE A 141 -14.56 -14.73 16.73
CA PHE A 141 -13.94 -15.91 16.11
C PHE A 141 -13.67 -17.03 17.14
N GLU A 142 -13.11 -16.71 18.31
CA GLU A 142 -12.89 -17.70 19.37
C GLU A 142 -14.20 -18.35 19.82
N ARG A 143 -15.27 -17.57 20.02
CA ARG A 143 -16.60 -18.10 20.35
C ARG A 143 -17.17 -19.00 19.27
N ILE A 144 -16.94 -18.67 17.99
CA ILE A 144 -17.34 -19.55 16.87
C ILE A 144 -16.63 -20.89 17.00
N CYS A 145 -15.32 -20.89 17.24
CA CYS A 145 -14.57 -22.13 17.41
C CYS A 145 -15.00 -22.95 18.64
N GLU A 146 -15.38 -22.30 19.73
CA GLU A 146 -15.89 -22.96 20.95
C GLU A 146 -17.27 -23.63 20.75
N ARG A 147 -18.05 -23.20 19.75
CA ARG A 147 -19.38 -23.76 19.44
C ARG A 147 -19.33 -25.02 18.56
N PHE A 148 -18.15 -25.42 18.09
CA PHE A 148 -17.95 -26.57 17.21
C PHE A 148 -17.57 -27.85 17.95
#